data_AF-A0A7K3DRK5-F1
#
_entry.id   AF-A0A7K3DRK5-F1
#
_cell.length_a   1.000
_cell.length_b   1.000
_cell.length_c   1.000
_cell.angle_alpha   90.00
_cell.angle_beta   90.00
_cell.angle_gamma   90.00
#
_symmetry.space_group_name_H-M   'P 1'
#
loop_
_entity.id
_entity.type
_entity.pdbx_description
1 polymer ?
#
loop_
_entity_poly.entity_id
_entity_poly.type
_entity_poly.pdbx_seq_one_letter_code
_entity_poly.pdbx_strand_id
1 'polypeptide(L)'
;MPVSDGPAVTRSTLRQQIADALRDEILAGRLSPGQEFTVKEIAEGYGVSATPVREALVDLTAQGLLDSAQHRGFRVHEYSLADYRSMIEARSLVTDGIFRGLTENPPDDPRAPAALAGVRRRGEEAARAA
;
A
#
# COMPACT_ATOMS: atom_id res chain seq x y z
N MET A 1 -6.63 -30.71 -3.31
CA MET A 1 -7.65 -30.03 -2.48
C MET A 1 -7.83 -28.63 -3.04
N PRO A 2 -9.03 -28.20 -3.48
CA PRO A 2 -9.22 -26.82 -3.93
C PRO A 2 -9.35 -25.90 -2.70
N VAL A 3 -8.52 -24.87 -2.64
CA VAL A 3 -8.68 -23.76 -1.71
C VAL A 3 -9.81 -22.87 -2.26
N SER A 4 -10.96 -22.93 -1.58
CA SER A 4 -12.10 -22.06 -1.88
C SER A 4 -11.80 -20.68 -1.28
N ASP A 5 -11.22 -19.77 -2.06
CA ASP A 5 -11.07 -18.38 -1.66
C ASP A 5 -12.31 -17.59 -2.11
N GLY A 6 -13.42 -17.81 -1.41
CA GLY A 6 -14.57 -16.92 -1.47
C GLY A 6 -14.24 -15.64 -0.68
N PRO A 7 -14.84 -14.47 -1.00
CA PRO A 7 -14.54 -13.25 -0.28
C PRO A 7 -14.94 -13.41 1.19
N ALA A 8 -13.95 -13.64 2.05
CA ALA A 8 -14.15 -13.67 3.49
C ALA A 8 -14.49 -12.24 3.92
N VAL A 9 -15.75 -12.01 4.28
CA VAL A 9 -16.19 -10.73 4.85
C VAL A 9 -15.49 -10.55 6.20
N THR A 10 -14.39 -9.80 6.18
CA THR A 10 -13.59 -9.54 7.37
C THR A 10 -14.23 -8.39 8.14
N ARG A 11 -14.54 -8.60 9.43
CA ARG A 11 -15.01 -7.51 10.29
C ARG A 11 -13.92 -6.45 10.40
N SER A 12 -14.14 -5.31 9.76
CA SER A 12 -13.24 -4.16 9.81
C SER A 12 -13.53 -3.32 11.06
N THR A 13 -12.50 -3.06 11.87
CA THR A 13 -12.59 -2.18 13.04
C THR A 13 -12.78 -0.73 12.59
N LEU A 14 -13.35 0.13 13.44
CA LEU A 14 -13.50 1.55 13.09
C LEU A 14 -12.16 2.21 12.72
N ARG A 15 -11.08 1.86 13.42
CA ARG A 15 -9.71 2.24 13.08
C ARG A 15 -9.34 1.86 11.65
N GLN A 16 -9.58 0.61 11.25
CA GLN A 16 -9.25 0.13 9.91
C GLN A 16 -10.05 0.88 8.84
N GLN A 17 -11.35 1.10 9.08
CA GLN A 17 -12.20 1.88 8.17
C GLN A 17 -11.70 3.32 8.00
N ILE A 18 -11.28 3.97 9.09
CA ILE A 18 -10.70 5.32 9.04
C ILE A 18 -9.37 5.32 8.26
N ALA A 19 -8.50 4.34 8.53
CA ALA A 19 -7.22 4.22 7.84
C ALA A 19 -7.40 4.02 6.32
N ASP A 20 -8.32 3.14 5.92
CA ASP A 20 -8.62 2.89 4.51
C ASP A 20 -9.23 4.12 3.83
N ALA A 21 -10.20 4.78 4.48
CA ALA A 21 -10.78 6.02 3.95
C ALA A 21 -9.72 7.13 3.77
N LEU A 22 -8.87 7.36 4.76
CA LEU A 22 -7.80 8.35 4.68
C LEU A 22 -6.77 7.98 3.60
N ARG A 23 -6.43 6.70 3.45
CA ARG A 23 -5.56 6.24 2.36
C ARG A 23 -6.16 6.61 1.01
N ASP A 24 -7.46 6.38 0.82
CA ASP A 24 -8.15 6.71 -0.43
C ASP A 24 -8.17 8.22 -0.69
N GLU A 25 -8.35 9.05 0.35
CA GLU A 25 -8.26 10.51 0.24
C GLU A 25 -6.85 10.97 -0.19
N ILE A 26 -5.79 10.39 0.39
CA ILE A 26 -4.39 10.69 0.05
C ILE A 26 -4.08 10.28 -1.38
N LEU A 27 -4.42 9.04 -1.76
CA LEU A 27 -4.14 8.50 -3.09
C LEU A 27 -4.92 9.22 -4.20
N ALA A 28 -6.12 9.72 -3.88
CA ALA A 28 -6.90 10.54 -4.79
C ALA A 28 -6.44 12.02 -4.84
N GLY A 29 -5.47 12.41 -4.01
CA GLY A 29 -4.98 13.79 -3.91
C GLY A 29 -5.94 14.77 -3.23
N ARG A 30 -7.00 14.28 -2.56
CA ARG A 30 -7.91 15.12 -1.77
C ARG A 30 -7.25 15.61 -0.49
N LEU A 31 -6.38 14.79 0.09
CA LEU A 31 -5.34 15.24 1.02
C LEU A 31 -4.05 15.41 0.24
N SER A 32 -3.63 16.67 0.06
CA SER A 32 -2.47 17.00 -0.77
C SER A 32 -1.16 16.60 -0.10
N PRO A 33 -0.12 16.19 -0.85
CA PRO A 33 1.23 16.04 -0.30
C PRO A 33 1.65 17.29 0.49
N GLY A 34 2.25 17.09 1.66
CA GLY A 34 2.70 18.16 2.54
C GLY A 34 1.61 18.81 3.38
N GLN A 35 0.33 18.48 3.15
CA GLN A 35 -0.77 18.98 3.96
C GLN A 35 -0.64 18.49 5.41
N GLU A 36 -0.65 19.43 6.35
CA GLU A 36 -0.65 19.17 7.80
C GLU A 36 -2.09 19.09 8.32
N PHE A 37 -2.33 18.20 9.29
CA PHE A 37 -3.60 18.09 10.00
C PHE A 37 -3.42 17.42 11.37
N THR A 38 -4.37 17.65 12.25
CA THR A 38 -4.42 17.14 13.61
C THR A 38 -5.38 15.96 13.73
N VAL A 39 -5.20 15.16 14.78
CA VAL A 39 -6.16 14.11 15.15
C VAL A 39 -7.56 14.69 15.35
N LYS A 40 -7.65 15.90 15.89
CA LYS A 40 -8.92 16.58 16.20
C LYS A 40 -9.68 16.92 14.91
N GLU A 41 -9.02 17.54 13.94
CA GLU A 41 -9.64 17.91 12.66
C GLU A 41 -10.18 16.69 11.91
N ILE A 42 -9.39 15.61 11.87
CA ILE A 42 -9.84 14.34 11.27
C ILE A 42 -11.01 13.75 12.05
N ALA A 43 -10.93 13.69 13.38
CA ALA A 43 -12.01 13.16 14.22
C ALA A 43 -13.34 13.92 14.03
N GLU A 44 -13.27 15.25 13.96
CA GLU A 44 -14.42 16.12 13.68
C GLU A 44 -14.97 15.87 12.27
N GLY A 45 -14.11 15.75 11.25
CA GLY A 45 -14.51 15.48 9.87
C GLY A 45 -15.21 14.12 9.68
N TYR A 46 -14.76 13.09 10.40
CA TYR A 46 -15.38 11.76 10.36
C TYR A 46 -16.50 11.55 11.38
N GLY A 47 -16.73 12.50 12.30
CA GLY A 47 -17.75 12.38 13.35
C GLY A 47 -17.47 11.25 14.37
N VAL A 48 -16.20 11.00 14.67
CA VAL A 48 -15.75 9.89 15.55
C VAL A 48 -14.87 10.41 16.69
N SER A 49 -14.56 9.54 17.66
CA SER A 49 -13.65 9.90 18.75
C SER A 49 -12.17 9.93 18.30
N ALA A 50 -11.34 10.66 19.05
CA ALA A 50 -9.93 10.87 18.71
C ALA A 50 -9.05 9.61 18.79
N THR A 51 -9.39 8.63 19.64
CA THR A 51 -8.59 7.42 19.84
C THR A 51 -8.45 6.55 18.58
N PRO A 52 -9.53 6.09 17.94
CA PRO A 52 -9.43 5.28 16.72
C PRO A 52 -8.79 6.05 15.56
N VAL A 53 -8.99 7.38 15.51
CA VAL A 53 -8.34 8.25 14.52
C VAL A 53 -6.84 8.30 14.74
N ARG A 54 -6.38 8.53 15.98
CA ARG A 54 -4.95 8.54 16.31
C ARG A 54 -4.30 7.21 15.92
N GLU A 55 -4.93 6.09 16.23
CA GLU A 55 -4.40 4.78 15.86
C GLU A 55 -4.32 4.58 14.34
N ALA A 56 -5.36 4.99 13.60
CA ALA A 56 -5.36 4.94 12.14
C ALA A 56 -4.25 5.80 11.54
N LEU A 57 -4.03 7.01 12.08
CA LEU A 57 -2.96 7.90 11.63
C LEU A 57 -1.57 7.34 11.89
N VAL A 58 -1.37 6.67 13.05
CA VAL A 58 -0.12 5.96 13.35
C VAL A 58 0.12 4.80 12.37
N ASP A 59 -0.92 4.05 12.01
CA ASP A 59 -0.80 2.98 11.00
C ASP A 59 -0.39 3.52 9.63
N LEU A 60 -0.97 4.65 9.22
CA LEU A 60 -0.64 5.30 7.96
C LEU A 60 0.78 5.89 7.98
N THR A 61 1.26 6.34 9.14
CA THR A 61 2.68 6.70 9.32
C THR A 61 3.59 5.48 9.19
N ALA A 62 3.22 4.34 9.79
CA ALA A 62 3.99 3.10 9.66
C ALA A 62 4.03 2.58 8.20
N GLN A 63 3.01 2.89 7.40
CA GLN A 63 2.96 2.60 5.96
C GLN A 63 3.71 3.63 5.10
N GLY A 64 4.24 4.70 5.69
CA GLY A 64 4.96 5.76 4.99
C GLY A 64 4.07 6.75 4.24
N LEU A 65 2.75 6.69 4.42
CA LEU A 65 1.80 7.62 3.77
C LEU A 65 1.75 8.98 4.48
N LEU A 66 2.07 9.00 5.78
CA LEU A 66 2.08 10.19 6.63
C LEU A 66 3.38 10.32 7.41
N ASP A 67 3.80 11.54 7.68
CA ASP A 67 4.83 11.85 8.67
C ASP A 67 4.19 12.29 10.00
N SER A 68 4.81 11.92 11.12
CA SER A 68 4.47 12.50 12.42
C SER A 68 5.16 13.85 12.58
N ALA A 69 4.38 14.93 12.66
CA ALA A 69 4.88 16.28 12.85
C ALA A 69 4.86 16.66 14.33
N GLN A 70 6.04 16.82 14.93
CA GLN A 70 6.20 17.17 16.34
C GLN A 70 5.44 18.47 16.66
N HIS A 71 4.51 18.40 17.62
CA HIS A 71 3.61 19.48 18.05
C HIS A 71 2.56 19.97 17.04
N ARG A 72 2.52 19.42 15.82
CA ARG A 72 1.56 19.82 14.77
C ARG A 72 0.58 18.72 14.35
N GLY A 73 0.83 17.47 14.74
CA GLY A 73 -0.03 16.34 14.41
C GLY A 73 0.63 15.46 13.34
N PHE A 74 0.01 15.39 12.16
CA PHE A 74 0.44 14.55 11.05
C PHE A 74 0.53 15.37 9.77
N ARG A 75 1.33 14.90 8.82
CA ARG A 75 1.51 15.52 7.51
C ARG A 75 1.44 14.46 6.43
N VAL A 76 0.80 14.72 5.30
CA VAL A 76 0.89 13.82 4.14
C VAL A 76 2.33 13.78 3.65
N HIS A 77 2.88 12.58 3.49
CA HIS A 77 4.26 12.41 3.06
C HIS A 77 4.46 12.95 1.63
N GLU A 78 5.51 13.75 1.44
CA GLU A 78 5.94 14.24 0.12
C GLU A 78 7.06 13.38 -0.42
N TYR A 79 6.73 12.51 -1.38
CA TYR A 79 7.74 11.72 -2.07
C TYR A 79 8.50 12.57 -3.08
N SER A 80 9.83 12.57 -2.97
CA SER A 80 10.71 13.12 -3.99
C SER A 80 10.84 12.15 -5.17
N LEU A 81 11.37 12.66 -6.29
CA LEU A 81 11.72 11.81 -7.43
C LEU A 81 12.74 10.72 -7.06
N ALA A 82 13.62 11.00 -6.11
CA ALA A 82 14.59 10.01 -5.63
C ALA A 82 13.89 8.87 -4.88
N ASP A 83 12.90 9.18 -4.04
CA ASP A 83 12.12 8.18 -3.32
C ASP A 83 11.38 7.26 -4.28
N TYR A 84 10.74 7.82 -5.30
CA TYR A 84 10.09 7.03 -6.35
C TYR A 84 11.07 6.08 -7.04
N ARG A 85 12.26 6.55 -7.41
CA ARG A 85 13.29 5.70 -8.03
C ARG A 85 13.70 4.56 -7.12
N SER A 86 13.98 4.84 -5.85
CA SER A 86 14.31 3.82 -4.86
C SER A 86 13.17 2.82 -4.64
N MET A 87 11.91 3.28 -4.67
CA MET A 87 10.75 2.40 -4.54
C MET A 87 10.60 1.45 -5.74
N ILE A 88 10.83 1.95 -6.96
CA ILE A 88 10.84 1.12 -8.18
C ILE A 88 11.98 0.11 -8.14
N GLU A 89 13.18 0.53 -7.73
CA GLU A 89 14.35 -0.36 -7.59
C GLU A 89 14.09 -1.48 -6.57
N ALA A 90 13.59 -1.14 -5.38
CA ALA A 90 13.24 -2.11 -4.35
C ALA A 90 12.18 -3.10 -4.85
N ARG A 91 11.14 -2.62 -5.57
CA ARG A 91 10.11 -3.48 -6.16
C ARG A 91 10.71 -4.43 -7.20
N SER A 92 11.61 -3.97 -8.06
CA SER A 92 12.27 -4.81 -9.07
C SER A 92 13.08 -5.92 -8.41
N LEU A 93 13.86 -5.60 -7.36
CA LEU A 93 14.65 -6.61 -6.63
C LEU A 93 13.76 -7.71 -6.00
N VAL A 94 12.65 -7.32 -5.37
CA VAL A 94 11.69 -8.28 -4.81
C VAL A 94 11.07 -9.14 -5.92
N THR A 95 10.65 -8.50 -7.01
CA THR A 95 10.01 -9.16 -8.15
C THR A 95 10.95 -10.18 -8.81
N ASP A 96 12.19 -9.78 -9.08
CA ASP A 96 13.21 -10.65 -9.67
C ASP A 96 13.56 -11.81 -8.75
N GLY A 97 13.64 -11.56 -7.44
CA GLY A 97 13.83 -12.59 -6.42
C GLY A 97 12.72 -13.65 -6.43
N ILE A 98 11.46 -13.21 -6.55
CA ILE A 98 10.30 -14.11 -6.67
C ILE A 98 10.41 -14.96 -7.95
N PHE A 99 10.70 -14.35 -9.10
CA PHE A 99 10.82 -15.10 -10.36
C PHE A 99 11.98 -16.09 -10.33
N ARG A 100 13.13 -15.71 -9.76
CA ARG A 100 14.27 -16.60 -9.59
C ARG A 100 13.91 -17.80 -8.72
N GLY A 101 13.26 -17.56 -7.57
CA GLY A 101 12.80 -18.62 -6.68
C GLY A 101 11.88 -19.63 -7.37
N LEU A 102 11.01 -19.15 -8.28
CA LEU A 102 10.14 -20.01 -9.08
C LEU A 102 10.89 -20.80 -10.16
N THR A 103 12.02 -20.31 -10.66
CA THR A 103 12.86 -21.08 -11.60
C THR A 103 13.68 -22.15 -10.89
N GLU A 104 14.16 -21.87 -9.68
CA GLU A 104 14.97 -22.78 -8.87
C GLU A 104 14.10 -23.87 -8.20
N ASN A 105 12.90 -23.50 -7.76
CA ASN A 105 11.89 -24.40 -7.20
C ASN A 105 10.59 -24.23 -8.00
N PRO A 106 10.48 -24.87 -9.17
CA PRO A 106 9.26 -24.80 -9.97
C PRO A 106 8.08 -25.36 -9.16
N PRO A 107 6.90 -24.71 -9.20
CA PRO A 107 5.72 -25.26 -8.55
C PRO A 107 5.42 -26.65 -9.12
N ASP A 108 5.03 -27.60 -8.26
CA ASP A 108 4.59 -28.94 -8.65
C ASP A 108 3.30 -28.95 -9.52
N ASP A 109 2.75 -27.77 -9.85
CA ASP A 109 1.62 -27.63 -10.76
C ASP A 109 2.11 -27.59 -12.23
N PRO A 110 1.71 -28.56 -13.08
CA PRO A 110 2.08 -28.60 -14.50
C PRO A 110 1.58 -27.41 -15.33
N ARG A 111 0.68 -26.57 -14.80
CA ARG A 111 0.20 -25.33 -15.45
C ARG A 111 1.06 -24.10 -15.11
N ALA A 112 1.89 -24.17 -14.06
CA ALA A 112 2.69 -23.06 -13.58
C ALA A 112 3.69 -22.51 -14.63
N PRO A 113 4.40 -23.32 -15.43
CA PRO A 113 5.36 -22.80 -16.41
C PRO A 113 4.71 -21.90 -17.47
N ALA A 114 3.52 -22.27 -17.96
CA ALA A 114 2.78 -21.48 -18.93
C ALA A 114 2.23 -20.17 -18.33
N ALA A 115 1.77 -20.23 -17.08
CA ALA A 115 1.33 -19.05 -16.34
C ALA A 115 2.50 -18.06 -16.13
N LEU A 116 3.67 -18.55 -15.75
CA LEU A 116 4.88 -17.74 -15.51
C LEU A 116 5.42 -17.10 -16.79
N ALA A 117 5.45 -17.82 -17.90
CA ALA A 117 5.85 -17.26 -19.20
C ALA A 117 4.92 -16.12 -19.65
N GLY A 118 3.62 -16.21 -19.31
CA GLY A 118 2.65 -15.15 -19.54
C GLY A 118 2.90 -13.92 -18.66
N VAL A 119 3.21 -14.12 -17.38
CA VAL A 119 3.51 -13.01 -16.44
C VAL A 119 4.80 -12.30 -16.85
N ARG A 120 5.87 -13.03 -17.16
CA ARG A 120 7.16 -12.45 -17.58
C ARG A 120 7.00 -11.55 -18.81
N ARG A 121 6.29 -12.04 -19.83
CA ARG A 121 6.06 -11.30 -21.08
C ARG A 121 5.30 -9.98 -20.84
N ARG A 122 4.25 -10.03 -20.02
CA ARG A 122 3.49 -8.82 -19.64
C ARG A 122 4.34 -7.85 -18.81
N GLY A 123 5.22 -8.36 -17.94
CA GLY A 123 6.18 -7.55 -17.19
C GLY A 123 7.16 -6.81 -18.11
N GLU A 124 7.75 -7.51 -19.08
CA GLU A 124 8.66 -6.93 -20.09
C GLU A 124 7.97 -5.92 -21.02
N GLU A 125 6.68 -6.09 -21.29
CA GLU A 125 5.87 -5.12 -22.05
C GLU A 125 5.57 -3.88 -21.21
N ALA A 126 5.14 -4.04 -19.96
CA ALA A 126 4.87 -2.92 -19.05
C ALA A 126 6.13 -2.08 -18.78
N ALA A 127 7.30 -2.72 -18.63
CA ALA A 127 8.56 -2.03 -18.44
C ALA A 127 9.01 -1.21 -19.67
N ARG A 128 8.61 -1.61 -20.89
CA ARG A 128 8.89 -0.88 -22.12
C ARG A 128 7.92 0.29 -22.37
N ALA A 129 6.78 0.29 -21.70
CA ALA A 129 5.73 1.30 -21.86
C ALA A 129 5.80 2.44 -20.81
N ALA A 130 6.66 2.29 -19.80
CA ALA A 130 6.96 3.31 -18.78
C ALA A 130 8.15 4.17 -19.20
#